data_AF-A0A0Q8W8C7-F1
#
_entry.id   AF-A0A0Q8W8C7-F1
#
_cell.length_a   1.000
_cell.length_b   1.000
_cell.length_c   1.000
_cell.angle_alpha   90.00
_cell.angle_beta   90.00
_cell.angle_gamma   90.00
#
_symmetry.space_group_name_H-M   'P 1'
#
loop_
_entity.id
_entity.type
_entity.pdbx_description
1 polymer ?
#
loop_
_entity_poly.entity_id
_entity_poly.type
_entity_poly.pdbx_seq_one_letter_code
_entity_poly.pdbx_strand_id
1 'polypeptide(L)'
;MPTMLALSAGLVLTGCAGQSEKPEPTTSPVDEGLSLSPASNEAYRCLIEKGWPVTISWDGGVGTDAGDIPDDQYELYRADADECWAPYDDAITNMSTADMKKVYAQELETRDCLIELGYDDIDEPPSEQEFIDAFPGAGRWSAYAASSGVMGMPDSKWREVNEACPQPAWFFGTW
;
A
#
# COMPACT_ATOMS: atom_id res chain seq x y z
N MET A 1 34.82 -37.75 -65.77
CA MET A 1 35.04 -36.36 -66.21
C MET A 1 34.73 -35.43 -65.04
N PRO A 2 35.70 -34.66 -64.51
CA PRO A 2 35.55 -33.89 -63.28
C PRO A 2 35.40 -32.38 -63.56
N THR A 3 34.33 -31.76 -63.05
CA THR A 3 34.16 -30.30 -62.80
C THR A 3 32.88 -30.19 -61.94
N MET A 4 32.73 -29.42 -60.86
CA MET A 4 33.12 -28.04 -60.54
C MET A 4 33.19 -27.82 -59.01
N LEU A 5 33.94 -26.78 -58.64
CA LEU A 5 33.92 -26.08 -57.35
C LEU A 5 32.51 -25.66 -56.90
N ALA A 6 32.30 -25.62 -55.58
CA ALA A 6 31.61 -24.48 -54.94
C ALA A 6 32.01 -24.37 -53.46
N LEU A 7 32.67 -23.24 -53.12
CA LEU A 7 32.80 -22.72 -51.76
C LEU A 7 31.41 -22.40 -51.20
N SER A 8 31.17 -22.72 -49.92
CA SER A 8 30.22 -21.98 -49.08
C SER A 8 30.57 -22.21 -47.61
N ALA A 9 31.24 -21.22 -47.02
CA ALA A 9 31.41 -21.09 -45.58
C ALA A 9 30.07 -20.66 -44.96
N GLY A 10 29.60 -21.40 -43.96
CA GLY A 10 28.40 -21.07 -43.20
C GLY A 10 28.69 -21.17 -41.70
N LEU A 11 29.36 -20.15 -41.14
CA LEU A 11 29.28 -19.87 -39.71
C LEU A 11 27.93 -19.20 -39.46
N VAL A 12 27.02 -19.88 -38.77
CA VAL A 12 25.84 -19.24 -38.18
C VAL A 12 26.05 -19.24 -36.67
N LEU A 13 26.60 -18.13 -36.17
CA LEU A 13 26.61 -17.78 -34.75
C LEU A 13 25.20 -17.29 -34.39
N THR A 14 24.33 -18.18 -33.90
CA THR A 14 23.11 -17.76 -33.20
C THR A 14 23.50 -17.32 -31.80
N GLY A 15 23.83 -16.03 -31.66
CA GLY A 15 23.86 -15.36 -30.37
C GLY A 15 22.43 -15.10 -29.91
N CYS A 16 21.99 -15.79 -28.86
CA CYS A 16 20.84 -15.33 -28.09
C CYS A 16 21.30 -14.07 -27.36
N ALA A 17 20.86 -12.92 -27.89
CA ALA A 17 20.95 -11.65 -27.22
C ALA A 17 20.33 -11.78 -25.82
N GLY A 18 21.04 -11.22 -24.84
CA GLY A 18 20.62 -11.18 -23.45
C GLY A 18 19.21 -10.65 -23.33
N GLN A 19 18.34 -11.47 -22.79
CA GLN A 19 17.07 -11.05 -22.23
C GLN A 19 17.46 -10.21 -21.01
N SER A 20 17.39 -8.89 -21.14
CA SER A 20 17.42 -8.00 -19.99
C SER A 20 16.23 -8.38 -19.11
N GLU A 21 16.50 -9.18 -18.09
CA GLU A 21 15.56 -9.43 -17.01
C GLU A 21 15.27 -8.06 -16.39
N LYS A 22 14.11 -7.50 -16.74
CA LYS A 22 13.48 -6.43 -15.96
C LYS A 22 13.45 -6.98 -14.52
N PRO A 23 13.99 -6.29 -13.50
CA PRO A 23 13.91 -6.80 -12.14
C PRO A 23 12.44 -7.00 -11.82
N GLU A 24 12.04 -8.26 -11.59
CA GLU A 24 10.71 -8.58 -11.10
C GLU A 24 10.55 -7.86 -9.75
N PRO A 25 9.44 -7.13 -9.52
CA PRO A 25 9.19 -6.55 -8.21
C PRO A 25 9.08 -7.71 -7.21
N THR A 26 10.02 -7.75 -6.28
CA THR A 26 10.17 -8.82 -5.28
C THR A 26 9.00 -8.78 -4.29
N THR A 27 7.92 -9.50 -4.61
CA THR A 27 6.82 -9.81 -3.69
C THR A 27 7.25 -10.95 -2.76
N SER A 28 7.77 -10.61 -1.59
CA SER A 28 7.84 -11.56 -0.46
C SER A 28 6.55 -11.47 0.37
N PRO A 29 5.96 -12.59 0.79
CA PRO A 29 4.54 -12.66 1.16
C PRO A 29 4.27 -12.27 2.61
N VAL A 30 3.17 -11.56 2.86
CA VAL A 30 2.41 -11.61 4.12
C VAL A 30 1.30 -12.65 3.88
N ASP A 31 0.99 -13.53 4.82
CA ASP A 31 0.12 -14.72 4.61
C ASP A 31 -1.24 -14.45 5.28
N GLU A 32 -2.39 -14.21 4.64
CA GLU A 32 -2.86 -14.35 3.24
C GLU A 32 -2.86 -13.00 2.49
N GLY A 33 -1.89 -12.17 2.90
CA GLY A 33 -1.84 -10.72 2.94
C GLY A 33 -0.92 -10.11 1.90
N LEU A 34 -1.56 -9.43 0.96
CA LEU A 34 -0.85 -8.55 0.04
C LEU A 34 -0.25 -7.35 0.79
N SER A 35 -0.90 -6.93 1.88
CA SER A 35 -0.47 -5.85 2.76
C SER A 35 -1.03 -5.98 4.18
N LEU A 36 -0.59 -5.10 5.08
CA LEU A 36 -1.10 -4.94 6.44
C LEU A 36 -2.50 -4.31 6.51
N SER A 37 -3.05 -3.81 5.39
CA SER A 37 -4.39 -3.22 5.32
C SER A 37 -5.37 -4.17 4.60
N PRO A 38 -6.31 -4.81 5.32
CA PRO A 38 -7.31 -5.66 4.68
C PRO A 38 -8.21 -4.89 3.69
N ALA A 39 -8.56 -3.64 3.98
CA ALA A 39 -9.33 -2.79 3.08
C ALA A 39 -8.59 -2.56 1.74
N SER A 40 -7.29 -2.26 1.83
CA SER A 40 -6.44 -2.10 0.64
C SER A 40 -6.32 -3.38 -0.17
N ASN A 41 -6.23 -4.55 0.49
CA ASN A 41 -6.13 -5.84 -0.18
C ASN A 41 -7.36 -6.13 -1.04
N GLU A 42 -8.56 -5.80 -0.54
CA GLU A 42 -9.81 -5.97 -1.28
C GLU A 42 -10.00 -4.93 -2.39
N ALA A 43 -9.68 -3.66 -2.12
CA ALA A 43 -9.71 -2.63 -3.15
C ALA A 43 -8.76 -2.94 -4.32
N TYR A 44 -7.56 -3.44 -4.00
CA TYR A 44 -6.61 -3.95 -4.99
C TYR A 44 -7.20 -5.09 -5.83
N ARG A 45 -7.80 -6.10 -5.20
CA ARG A 45 -8.43 -7.23 -5.91
C ARG A 45 -9.53 -6.75 -6.85
N CYS A 46 -10.40 -5.85 -6.40
CA CYS A 46 -11.46 -5.25 -7.22
C CYS A 46 -10.89 -4.53 -8.46
N LEU A 47 -9.82 -3.75 -8.30
CA LEU A 47 -9.17 -3.05 -9.42
C LEU A 47 -8.52 -4.02 -10.43
N ILE A 48 -7.88 -5.08 -9.94
CA ILE A 48 -7.34 -6.15 -10.79
C ILE A 48 -8.45 -6.87 -11.56
N GLU A 49 -9.58 -7.18 -10.91
CA GLU A 49 -10.74 -7.82 -11.56
C GLU A 49 -11.36 -6.95 -12.67
N LYS A 50 -11.34 -5.63 -12.48
CA LYS A 50 -11.75 -4.65 -13.50
C LYS A 50 -10.71 -4.47 -14.62
N GLY A 51 -9.52 -5.05 -14.48
CA GLY A 51 -8.48 -5.09 -15.51
C GLY A 51 -7.44 -3.97 -15.42
N TRP A 52 -7.37 -3.25 -14.30
CA TRP A 52 -6.41 -2.18 -14.11
C TRP A 52 -5.02 -2.70 -13.73
N PRO A 53 -3.94 -2.12 -14.29
CA PRO A 53 -2.56 -2.53 -14.00
C PRO A 53 -2.07 -1.92 -12.67
N VAL A 54 -2.72 -2.26 -11.56
CA VAL A 54 -2.37 -1.74 -10.24
C VAL A 54 -1.37 -2.65 -9.51
N THR A 55 -0.65 -2.06 -8.57
CA THR A 55 0.23 -2.71 -7.61
C THR A 55 -0.22 -2.38 -6.19
N ILE A 56 0.23 -3.17 -5.22
CA ILE A 56 0.00 -2.94 -3.80
C ILE A 56 1.31 -3.08 -3.03
N SER A 57 1.60 -2.11 -2.16
CA SER A 57 2.74 -2.13 -1.24
C SER A 57 2.40 -2.89 0.06
N TRP A 58 3.42 -3.25 0.82
CA TRP A 58 3.27 -4.02 2.06
C TRP A 58 2.42 -3.32 3.14
N ASP A 59 2.32 -1.99 3.10
CA ASP A 59 1.51 -1.15 4.01
C ASP A 59 0.12 -0.80 3.43
N GLY A 60 -0.21 -1.31 2.25
CA GLY A 60 -1.54 -1.19 1.65
C GLY A 60 -1.69 0.01 0.72
N GLY A 61 -0.60 0.65 0.32
CA GLY A 61 -0.62 1.63 -0.76
C GLY A 61 -0.97 0.94 -2.08
N VAL A 62 -2.15 1.26 -2.64
CA VAL A 62 -2.57 0.80 -3.96
C VAL A 62 -2.27 1.89 -4.98
N GLY A 63 -1.52 1.54 -6.03
CA GLY A 63 -1.07 2.52 -7.02
C GLY A 63 -0.79 1.92 -8.39
N THR A 64 -0.49 2.78 -9.35
CA THR A 64 -0.14 2.44 -10.74
C THR A 64 1.17 3.13 -11.09
N ASP A 65 1.97 2.55 -11.99
CA ASP A 65 3.15 3.25 -12.49
C ASP A 65 2.73 4.44 -13.37
N ALA A 66 3.56 5.48 -13.40
CA ALA A 66 3.30 6.67 -14.21
C ALA A 66 3.27 6.32 -15.70
N GLY A 67 2.12 6.51 -16.34
CA GLY A 67 1.89 6.25 -17.76
C GLY A 67 1.23 4.90 -18.07
N ASP A 68 0.96 4.07 -17.06
CA ASP A 68 0.26 2.80 -17.24
C ASP A 68 -1.25 2.97 -17.46
N ILE A 69 -1.81 4.09 -17.01
CA ILE A 69 -3.19 4.49 -17.29
C ILE A 69 -3.17 5.52 -18.43
N PRO A 70 -3.70 5.20 -19.62
CA PRO A 70 -3.86 6.15 -20.71
C PRO A 70 -4.72 7.37 -20.28
N ASP A 71 -4.36 8.57 -20.73
CA ASP A 71 -5.09 9.81 -20.39
C ASP A 71 -6.58 9.73 -20.71
N ASP A 72 -6.95 9.05 -21.80
CA ASP A 72 -8.34 8.86 -22.22
C ASP A 72 -9.12 7.84 -21.38
N GLN A 73 -8.43 7.07 -20.55
CA GLN A 73 -8.98 6.10 -19.61
C GLN A 73 -8.93 6.56 -18.15
N TYR A 74 -8.27 7.69 -17.86
CA TYR A 74 -8.06 8.14 -16.49
C TYR A 74 -9.35 8.37 -15.71
N GLU A 75 -10.38 8.97 -16.31
CA GLU A 75 -11.67 9.17 -15.65
C GLU A 75 -12.42 7.86 -15.39
N LEU A 76 -12.26 6.86 -16.27
CA LEU A 76 -12.83 5.52 -16.07
C LEU A 76 -12.11 4.81 -14.91
N TYR A 77 -10.77 4.86 -14.88
CA TYR A 77 -9.96 4.34 -13.79
C TYR A 77 -10.37 4.95 -12.45
N ARG A 78 -10.57 6.27 -12.39
CA ARG A 78 -11.02 6.96 -11.18
C ARG A 78 -12.40 6.50 -10.72
N ALA A 79 -13.36 6.40 -11.63
CA ALA A 79 -14.70 5.92 -11.29
C ALA A 79 -14.69 4.48 -10.76
N ASP A 80 -13.88 3.62 -11.36
CA ASP A 80 -13.70 2.24 -10.91
C ASP A 80 -12.98 2.15 -9.56
N ALA A 81 -11.97 2.99 -9.32
CA ALA A 81 -11.29 3.11 -8.04
C ALA A 81 -12.26 3.57 -6.95
N ASP A 82 -13.05 4.62 -7.22
CA ASP A 82 -14.08 5.11 -6.30
C ASP A 82 -15.09 4.00 -5.97
N GLU A 83 -15.53 3.21 -6.97
CA GLU A 83 -16.41 2.05 -6.75
C GLU A 83 -15.76 0.98 -5.86
N CYS A 84 -14.49 0.65 -6.09
CA CYS A 84 -13.76 -0.34 -5.31
C CYS A 84 -13.52 0.10 -3.84
N TRP A 85 -13.37 1.40 -3.59
CA TRP A 85 -13.17 1.96 -2.25
C TRP A 85 -14.47 2.29 -1.51
N ALA A 86 -15.57 2.50 -2.23
CA ALA A 86 -16.85 2.96 -1.67
C ALA A 86 -17.33 2.18 -0.43
N PRO A 87 -17.24 0.83 -0.36
CA PRO A 87 -17.67 0.09 0.84
C PRO A 87 -16.89 0.48 2.10
N TYR A 88 -15.58 0.72 1.97
CA TYR A 88 -14.70 1.07 3.08
C TYR A 88 -14.86 2.53 3.47
N ASP A 89 -14.97 3.42 2.47
CA ASP A 89 -15.21 4.84 2.70
C ASP A 89 -16.55 5.07 3.41
N ASP A 90 -17.60 4.33 3.02
CA ASP A 90 -18.90 4.37 3.69
C ASP A 90 -18.80 3.86 5.13
N ALA A 91 -18.10 2.75 5.36
CA ALA A 91 -17.90 2.19 6.69
C ALA A 91 -17.10 3.14 7.62
N ILE A 92 -16.12 3.87 7.08
CA ILE A 92 -15.37 4.88 7.83
C ILE A 92 -16.23 6.10 8.13
N THR A 93 -16.94 6.60 7.11
CA THR A 93 -17.78 7.80 7.22
C THR A 93 -18.93 7.59 8.20
N ASN A 94 -19.53 6.40 8.19
CA ASN A 94 -20.66 6.03 9.04
C ASN A 94 -20.23 5.23 10.29
N MET A 95 -18.95 5.26 10.65
CA MET A 95 -18.43 4.53 11.80
C MET A 95 -19.20 4.92 13.07
N SER A 96 -19.59 3.92 13.88
CA SER A 96 -20.32 4.19 15.11
C SER A 96 -19.42 4.88 16.14
N THR A 97 -19.99 5.70 17.02
CA THR A 97 -19.25 6.27 18.16
C THR A 97 -18.57 5.20 19.02
N ALA A 98 -19.17 4.00 19.12
CA ALA A 98 -18.58 2.90 19.86
C ALA A 98 -17.30 2.38 19.19
N ASP A 99 -17.25 2.34 17.87
CA ASP A 99 -16.05 1.92 17.13
C ASP A 99 -15.01 3.04 17.11
N MET A 100 -15.41 4.31 16.99
CA MET A 100 -14.49 5.45 17.15
C MET A 100 -13.77 5.44 18.50
N LYS A 101 -14.45 5.05 19.59
CA LYS A 101 -13.84 4.86 20.91
C LYS A 101 -12.81 3.72 20.92
N LYS A 102 -13.08 2.62 20.21
CA LYS A 102 -12.10 1.52 20.07
C LYS A 102 -10.87 2.01 19.32
N VAL A 103 -11.06 2.75 18.23
CA VAL A 103 -9.95 3.33 17.47
C VAL A 103 -9.14 4.27 18.36
N TYR A 104 -9.78 5.15 19.13
CA TYR A 104 -9.07 6.02 20.07
C TYR A 104 -8.22 5.23 21.07
N ALA A 105 -8.77 4.17 21.66
CA ALA A 105 -8.01 3.30 22.56
C ALA A 105 -6.82 2.63 21.86
N GLN A 106 -7.00 2.14 20.63
CA GLN A 106 -5.93 1.55 19.84
C GLN A 106 -4.84 2.56 19.47
N GLU A 107 -5.19 3.82 19.21
CA GLU A 107 -4.21 4.89 18.97
C GLU A 107 -3.39 5.18 20.23
N LEU A 108 -4.00 5.13 21.43
CA LEU A 108 -3.26 5.24 22.69
C LEU A 108 -2.31 4.04 22.92
N GLU A 109 -2.78 2.82 22.64
CA GLU A 109 -1.93 1.62 22.70
C GLU A 109 -0.75 1.70 21.72
N THR A 110 -1.01 2.22 20.51
CA THR A 110 0.02 2.44 19.49
C THR A 110 1.04 3.48 19.95
N ARG A 111 0.60 4.59 20.56
CA ARG A 111 1.48 5.59 21.15
C ARG A 111 2.38 4.99 22.23
N ASP A 112 1.82 4.22 23.14
CA ASP A 112 2.59 3.60 24.22
C ASP A 112 3.64 2.62 23.63
N CYS A 113 3.28 1.84 22.61
CA CYS A 113 4.21 0.98 21.88
C CYS A 113 5.36 1.77 21.24
N LEU A 114 5.05 2.89 20.58
CA LEU A 114 6.06 3.74 19.94
C LEU A 114 7.01 4.36 20.99
N ILE A 115 6.50 4.79 22.14
CA ILE A 115 7.32 5.28 23.26
C ILE A 115 8.24 4.17 23.77
N GLU A 116 7.74 2.94 23.93
CA GLU A 116 8.57 1.78 24.33
C GLU A 116 9.68 1.45 23.31
N LEU A 117 9.46 1.74 22.02
CA LEU A 117 10.47 1.64 20.97
C LEU A 117 11.46 2.82 20.94
N GLY A 118 11.28 3.84 21.78
CA GLY A 118 12.16 5.00 21.93
C GLY A 118 11.74 6.23 21.14
N TYR A 119 10.50 6.30 20.66
CA TYR A 119 9.92 7.50 20.05
C TYR A 119 9.21 8.34 21.12
N ASP A 120 9.98 9.18 21.81
CA ASP A 120 9.48 9.99 22.93
C ASP A 120 8.90 11.36 22.50
N ASP A 121 8.97 11.71 21.20
CA ASP A 121 8.53 13.00 20.64
C ASP A 121 7.09 12.96 20.10
N ILE A 122 6.23 12.11 20.67
CA ILE A 122 4.82 11.98 20.25
C ILE A 122 3.99 13.03 20.99
N ASP A 123 3.31 13.89 20.23
CA ASP A 123 2.39 14.90 20.78
C ASP A 123 1.30 14.26 21.66
N GLU A 124 0.89 14.99 22.70
CA GLU A 124 -0.16 14.53 23.60
C GLU A 124 -1.49 14.34 22.83
N PRO A 125 -2.18 13.20 23.00
CA PRO A 125 -3.45 12.96 22.34
C PRO A 125 -4.52 13.97 22.79
N PRO A 126 -5.48 14.32 21.92
CA PRO A 126 -6.66 15.09 22.33
C PRO A 126 -7.52 14.27 23.30
N SER A 127 -8.54 14.87 23.91
CA SER A 127 -9.52 14.07 24.67
C SER A 127 -10.28 13.10 23.75
N GLU A 128 -10.82 12.00 24.30
CA GLU A 128 -11.63 11.02 23.54
C GLU A 128 -12.79 11.70 22.79
N GLN A 129 -13.45 12.68 23.42
CA GLN A 129 -14.56 13.39 22.79
C GLN A 129 -14.08 14.27 21.62
N GLU A 130 -12.97 14.98 21.77
CA GLU A 130 -12.38 15.78 20.68
C GLU A 130 -11.93 14.88 19.52
N PHE A 131 -11.39 13.69 19.81
CA PHE A 131 -11.07 12.69 18.80
C PHE A 131 -12.31 12.23 18.02
N ILE A 132 -13.39 11.86 18.73
CA ILE A 132 -14.66 11.44 18.13
C ILE A 132 -15.25 12.55 17.27
N ASP A 133 -15.25 13.79 17.76
CA ASP A 133 -15.81 14.94 17.05
C ASP A 133 -15.01 15.26 15.77
N ALA A 134 -13.70 14.99 15.76
CA ALA A 134 -12.82 15.18 14.61
C ALA A 134 -12.79 13.98 13.64
N PHE A 135 -13.26 12.80 14.06
CA PHE A 135 -13.13 11.54 13.31
C PHE A 135 -13.70 11.58 11.89
N PRO A 136 -14.88 12.18 11.62
CA PRO A 136 -15.43 12.28 10.26
C PRO A 136 -14.61 13.13 9.28
N GLY A 137 -13.50 13.74 9.70
CA GLY A 137 -12.63 14.59 8.90
C GLY A 137 -11.20 14.06 8.69
N ALA A 138 -10.45 14.74 7.83
CA ALA A 138 -9.04 14.43 7.53
C ALA A 138 -8.05 14.86 8.63
N GLY A 139 -8.54 15.40 9.76
CA GLY A 139 -7.72 16.00 10.83
C GLY A 139 -7.73 15.22 12.15
N ARG A 140 -8.16 13.94 12.13
CA ARG A 140 -8.08 13.08 13.31
C ARG A 140 -6.62 12.87 13.73
N TRP A 141 -6.39 12.87 15.03
CA TRP A 141 -5.08 12.55 15.58
C TRP A 141 -4.72 11.09 15.28
N SER A 142 -3.43 10.80 15.05
CA SER A 142 -2.90 9.44 15.06
C SER A 142 -1.53 9.44 15.71
N ALA A 143 -1.19 8.35 16.40
CA ALA A 143 0.08 8.24 17.12
C ALA A 143 1.29 8.39 16.19
N TYR A 144 1.18 7.85 14.97
CA TYR A 144 2.24 7.94 13.96
C TYR A 144 2.41 9.34 13.38
N ALA A 145 1.33 10.09 13.13
CA ALA A 145 1.41 11.45 12.61
C ALA A 145 1.85 12.48 13.67
N ALA A 146 1.71 12.11 14.95
CA ALA A 146 2.02 12.94 16.10
C ALA A 146 3.51 12.96 16.48
N SER A 147 4.39 12.24 15.78
CA SER A 147 5.85 12.29 15.98
C SER A 147 6.59 12.62 14.70
N SER A 148 7.47 13.63 14.79
CA SER A 148 8.37 13.99 13.70
C SER A 148 9.47 12.94 13.47
N GLY A 149 9.91 12.28 14.54
CA GLY A 149 10.86 11.16 14.49
C GLY A 149 10.30 9.92 13.80
N VAL A 150 8.98 9.73 13.86
CA VAL A 150 8.27 8.67 13.15
C VAL A 150 8.01 9.06 11.68
N MET A 151 7.58 10.30 11.43
CA MET A 151 7.14 10.80 10.10
C MET A 151 8.22 11.09 9.05
N GLY A 152 9.44 10.56 9.19
CA GLY A 152 10.53 10.81 8.25
C GLY A 152 11.55 9.68 8.15
N MET A 153 11.21 8.50 8.66
CA MET A 153 12.14 7.38 8.69
C MET A 153 12.28 6.70 7.32
N PRO A 154 13.44 6.06 7.04
CA PRO A 154 13.61 5.25 5.83
C PRO A 154 12.60 4.09 5.79
N ASP A 155 12.17 3.70 4.58
CA ASP A 155 11.15 2.64 4.37
C ASP A 155 11.43 1.34 5.15
N SER A 156 12.68 0.86 5.15
CA SER A 156 13.07 -0.32 5.93
C SER A 156 12.80 -0.18 7.44
N LYS A 157 13.00 1.02 8.01
CA LYS A 157 12.70 1.28 9.41
C LYS A 157 11.20 1.50 9.62
N TRP A 158 10.53 2.14 8.66
CA TRP A 158 9.08 2.31 8.65
C TRP A 158 8.36 0.97 8.76
N ARG A 159 8.82 0.00 7.97
CA ARG A 159 8.33 -1.37 8.03
C ARG A 159 8.55 -2.04 9.37
N GLU A 160 9.79 -2.03 9.86
CA GLU A 160 10.12 -2.64 11.16
C GLU A 160 9.25 -2.06 12.30
N VAL A 161 9.08 -0.74 12.33
CA VAL A 161 8.31 -0.07 13.37
C VAL A 161 6.82 -0.40 13.26
N ASN A 162 6.26 -0.45 12.06
CA ASN A 162 4.86 -0.80 11.88
C ASN A 162 4.54 -2.28 12.08
N GLU A 163 5.50 -3.18 11.80
CA GLU A 163 5.36 -4.60 12.14
C GLU A 163 5.36 -4.79 13.68
N ALA A 164 6.05 -3.92 14.43
CA ALA A 164 6.09 -3.94 15.89
C ALA A 164 4.91 -3.19 16.55
N CYS A 165 4.52 -2.04 16.02
CA CYS A 165 3.44 -1.18 16.51
C CYS A 165 2.43 -0.89 15.38
N PRO A 166 1.51 -1.81 15.05
CA PRO A 166 0.62 -1.65 13.91
C PRO A 166 -0.30 -0.42 14.02
N GLN A 167 -0.50 0.28 12.91
CA GLN A 167 -1.42 1.43 12.85
C GLN A 167 -2.88 0.99 12.89
N PRO A 168 -3.74 1.59 13.73
CA PRO A 168 -5.18 1.29 13.73
C PRO A 168 -5.84 1.58 12.38
N ALA A 169 -5.37 2.63 11.68
CA ALA A 169 -5.87 3.07 10.38
C ALA A 169 -5.97 1.96 9.32
N TRP A 170 -5.11 0.95 9.38
CA TRP A 170 -5.08 -0.14 8.38
C TRP A 170 -6.27 -1.08 8.44
N PHE A 171 -6.98 -1.08 9.55
CA PHE A 171 -8.11 -1.97 9.75
C PHE A 171 -9.45 -1.21 9.60
N PHE A 172 -9.39 0.07 9.24
CA PHE A 172 -10.56 0.93 9.11
C PHE A 172 -11.57 0.35 8.10
N GLY A 173 -12.83 0.29 8.51
CA GLY A 173 -13.92 -0.22 7.66
C GLY A 173 -13.93 -1.74 7.48
N THR A 174 -13.19 -2.50 8.29
CA THR A 174 -13.08 -3.97 8.15
C THR A 174 -13.52 -4.77 9.39
N TRP A 175 -14.14 -4.10 10.37
CA TRP A 175 -14.60 -4.65 11.65
C TRP A 175 -16.11 -4.65 11.83
#